data_AF-A0A9E5AZA5-F1
#
_entry.id   AF-A0A9E5AZA5-F1
#
_cell.length_a   1.000
_cell.length_b   1.000
_cell.length_c   1.000
_cell.angle_alpha   90.00
_cell.angle_beta   90.00
_cell.angle_gamma   90.00
#
_symmetry.space_group_name_H-M   'P 1'
#
loop_
_entity.id
_entity.type
_entity.pdbx_description
1 polymer ?
#
loop_
_entity_poly.entity_id
_entity_poly.type
_entity_poly.pdbx_seq_one_letter_code
_entity_poly.pdbx_strand_id
1 'polypeptide(L)'
;MNRSVFLLAALVSLASLAPAAQAKAAPTFTKDIAPILFAHCAACHRPGEVGPFSLLTYEEARKRAKTVGAAVEKRLMPPWKAAPDLVAYHDNPRLSDGQIALIKEWAANGAPEGNRADLLPAPKFTAGWTLGEPDLVLQADREFTLEAEGRDVYQCFVIPTKFAEDRFISVMEVRPGNRRVVHHVVAFTDTTGKGRERDEATPETGYRTFGGPGVPGAQWLEGWAPGKNPRHLPAGHGLLVPKGADIILQVHYNKTGKVETDHTKIGFHFCKQPVDKRVRVHTHAFPGLNIQPGDANYAVTNSYTVPANVTVLAVWPHMHLIGRAMTVEATLPNGNKQPMVTVPDWDFNWQFGYHFKEPLKFPGGTKIQLTAHYDNSKNNPANPSRPPKAVRWGEQTTDEMCIAFYAYTVDTEHLTQGIAAGGMNRGRDREAIQALKPFDKDGDGKLNDAERAEAVKAFQERFGSKQKK
;
A
#
# COMPACT_ATOMS: atom_id res chain seq x y z
N MET A 1 -96.29 35.89 -19.10
CA MET A 1 -96.03 34.47 -19.44
C MET A 1 -94.76 34.39 -20.28
N ASN A 2 -93.69 33.77 -19.75
CA ASN A 2 -92.54 33.12 -20.42
C ASN A 2 -91.33 33.17 -19.47
N ARG A 3 -91.09 32.08 -18.72
CA ARG A 3 -90.19 30.94 -19.02
C ARG A 3 -88.72 31.27 -18.73
N SER A 4 -88.31 31.03 -17.47
CA SER A 4 -86.92 30.98 -17.06
C SER A 4 -86.44 29.52 -17.07
N VAL A 5 -85.36 29.27 -17.80
CA VAL A 5 -84.67 27.98 -17.94
C VAL A 5 -83.67 27.83 -16.79
N PHE A 6 -83.74 26.72 -16.04
CA PHE A 6 -82.70 26.31 -15.10
C PHE A 6 -81.81 25.24 -15.76
N LEU A 7 -80.51 25.55 -15.94
CA LEU A 7 -79.49 24.56 -16.27
C LEU A 7 -78.99 23.91 -14.97
N LEU A 8 -79.12 22.59 -14.85
CA LEU A 8 -78.35 21.77 -13.89
C LEU A 8 -77.01 21.39 -14.54
N ALA A 9 -75.90 21.80 -13.93
CA ALA A 9 -74.57 21.28 -14.26
C ALA A 9 -74.22 20.14 -13.31
N ALA A 10 -74.04 18.92 -13.84
CA ALA A 10 -73.55 17.77 -13.10
C ALA A 10 -72.01 17.80 -13.05
N LEU A 11 -71.44 17.92 -11.84
CA LEU A 11 -70.01 17.76 -11.58
C LEU A 11 -69.68 16.28 -11.44
N VAL A 12 -69.00 15.71 -12.45
CA VAL A 12 -68.36 14.39 -12.36
C VAL A 12 -66.94 14.59 -11.83
N SER A 13 -66.70 14.23 -10.57
CA SER A 13 -65.36 14.21 -9.98
C SER A 13 -64.59 12.98 -10.47
N LEU A 14 -63.66 13.15 -11.41
CA LEU A 14 -62.61 12.15 -11.68
C LEU A 14 -61.57 12.22 -10.55
N ALA A 15 -61.57 11.23 -9.67
CA ALA A 15 -60.48 11.02 -8.74
C ALA A 15 -59.28 10.42 -9.49
N SER A 16 -58.24 11.23 -9.69
CA SER A 16 -56.95 10.79 -10.23
C SER A 16 -56.26 9.86 -9.23
N LEU A 17 -56.28 8.56 -9.47
CA LEU A 17 -55.43 7.58 -8.79
C LEU A 17 -53.97 7.83 -9.21
N ALA A 18 -53.22 8.55 -8.39
CA ALA A 18 -51.77 8.59 -8.50
C ALA A 18 -51.21 7.17 -8.26
N PRO A 19 -50.27 6.67 -9.08
CA PRO A 19 -49.63 5.39 -8.83
C PRO A 19 -48.97 5.40 -7.44
N ALA A 20 -49.34 4.45 -6.58
CA ALA A 20 -48.63 4.24 -5.33
C ALA A 20 -47.16 3.92 -5.66
N ALA A 21 -46.25 4.85 -5.33
CA ALA A 21 -44.83 4.61 -5.43
C ALA A 21 -44.51 3.36 -4.61
N GLN A 22 -44.09 2.29 -5.28
CA GLN A 22 -43.66 1.05 -4.63
C GLN A 22 -42.54 1.41 -3.64
N ALA A 23 -42.81 1.32 -2.35
CA ALA A 23 -41.80 1.60 -1.32
C ALA A 23 -40.59 0.68 -1.59
N LYS A 24 -39.43 1.29 -1.83
CA LYS A 24 -38.19 0.54 -2.05
C LYS A 24 -37.95 -0.31 -0.80
N ALA A 25 -37.84 -1.63 -0.98
CA ALA A 25 -37.60 -2.53 0.13
C ALA A 25 -36.32 -2.13 0.88
N ALA A 26 -36.39 -2.12 2.21
CA ALA A 26 -35.24 -1.77 3.05
C ALA A 26 -34.07 -2.74 2.77
N PRO A 27 -32.82 -2.26 2.77
CA PRO A 27 -31.66 -3.10 2.52
C PRO A 27 -31.51 -4.17 3.60
N THR A 28 -31.08 -5.36 3.19
CA THR A 28 -30.91 -6.52 4.06
C THR A 28 -29.46 -6.99 4.09
N PHE A 29 -29.08 -7.70 5.16
CA PHE A 29 -27.73 -8.23 5.27
C PHE A 29 -27.40 -9.17 4.11
N THR A 30 -28.25 -10.15 3.85
CA THR A 30 -27.97 -11.24 2.92
C THR A 30 -27.80 -10.75 1.48
N LYS A 31 -28.71 -9.88 1.03
CA LYS A 31 -28.74 -9.40 -0.35
C LYS A 31 -27.85 -8.19 -0.61
N ASP A 32 -27.85 -7.20 0.28
CA ASP A 32 -27.31 -5.88 -0.02
C ASP A 32 -25.99 -5.59 0.72
N ILE A 33 -25.85 -6.02 1.97
CA ILE A 33 -24.72 -5.62 2.83
C ILE A 33 -23.58 -6.64 2.83
N ALA A 34 -23.87 -7.93 2.90
CA ALA A 34 -22.84 -8.98 2.87
C ALA A 34 -21.92 -8.86 1.65
N PRO A 35 -22.40 -8.63 0.41
CA PRO A 35 -21.51 -8.42 -0.73
C PRO A 35 -20.55 -7.23 -0.53
N ILE A 36 -21.02 -6.14 0.08
CA ILE A 36 -20.19 -4.95 0.35
C ILE A 36 -19.14 -5.26 1.43
N LEU A 37 -19.55 -5.84 2.55
CA LEU A 37 -18.62 -6.16 3.65
C LEU A 37 -17.58 -7.18 3.22
N PHE A 38 -17.96 -8.17 2.42
CA PHE A 38 -17.06 -9.19 1.90
C PHE A 38 -16.02 -8.62 0.94
N ALA A 39 -16.43 -7.69 0.06
CA ALA A 39 -15.52 -7.08 -0.90
C ALA A 39 -14.56 -6.05 -0.27
N HIS A 40 -15.03 -5.28 0.72
CA HIS A 40 -14.34 -4.07 1.16
C HIS A 40 -13.82 -4.12 2.60
N CYS A 41 -14.34 -5.00 3.45
CA CYS A 41 -14.03 -5.01 4.88
C CYS A 41 -13.43 -6.33 5.35
N ALA A 42 -13.82 -7.45 4.75
CA ALA A 42 -13.49 -8.79 5.24
C ALA A 42 -12.00 -9.15 5.12
N ALA A 43 -11.22 -8.43 4.30
CA ALA A 43 -9.76 -8.58 4.26
C ALA A 43 -9.11 -8.33 5.63
N CYS A 44 -9.62 -7.35 6.39
CA CYS A 44 -9.14 -7.00 7.72
C CYS A 44 -10.10 -7.47 8.83
N HIS A 45 -11.41 -7.44 8.60
CA HIS A 45 -12.43 -7.80 9.58
C HIS A 45 -12.83 -9.28 9.50
N ARG A 46 -11.86 -10.15 9.74
CA ARG A 46 -12.03 -11.60 9.83
C ARG A 46 -11.20 -12.18 10.99
N PRO A 47 -11.52 -13.39 11.48
CA PRO A 47 -10.77 -14.00 12.57
C PRO A 47 -9.26 -14.07 12.27
N GLY A 48 -8.45 -13.66 13.24
CA GLY A 48 -6.99 -13.71 13.14
C GLY A 48 -6.33 -12.56 12.37
N GLU A 49 -7.09 -11.62 11.81
CA GLU A 49 -6.56 -10.43 11.14
C GLU A 49 -6.61 -9.18 12.04
N VAL A 50 -6.09 -8.06 11.53
CA VAL A 50 -5.92 -6.80 12.29
C VAL A 50 -7.24 -6.20 12.78
N GLY A 51 -8.38 -6.52 12.14
CA GLY A 51 -9.68 -6.01 12.54
C GLY A 51 -10.10 -6.54 13.91
N PRO A 52 -10.56 -5.69 14.85
CA PRO A 52 -10.86 -6.10 16.23
C PRO A 52 -12.11 -6.99 16.37
N PHE A 53 -12.84 -7.21 15.28
CA PHE A 53 -14.02 -8.06 15.19
C PHE A 53 -14.22 -8.54 13.75
N SER A 54 -14.94 -9.64 13.59
CA SER A 54 -15.30 -10.15 12.26
C SER A 54 -16.59 -9.50 11.72
N LEU A 55 -16.69 -9.45 10.39
CA LEU A 55 -17.86 -9.04 9.63
C LEU A 55 -18.34 -10.14 8.65
N LEU A 56 -17.91 -11.39 8.86
CA LEU A 56 -18.18 -12.50 7.93
C LEU A 56 -19.58 -13.10 8.07
N THR A 57 -20.21 -12.96 9.24
CA THR A 57 -21.54 -13.50 9.51
C THR A 57 -22.53 -12.40 9.86
N TYR A 58 -23.83 -12.68 9.67
CA TYR A 58 -24.90 -11.77 10.06
C TYR A 58 -24.82 -11.40 11.54
N GLU A 59 -24.64 -12.39 12.41
CA GLU A 59 -24.64 -12.20 13.86
C GLU A 59 -23.50 -11.30 14.35
N GLU A 60 -22.34 -11.39 13.70
CA GLU A 60 -21.20 -10.54 14.02
C GLU A 60 -21.39 -9.13 13.46
N ALA A 61 -21.82 -9.01 12.20
CA ALA A 61 -22.06 -7.72 11.55
C ALA A 61 -23.17 -6.92 12.24
N ARG A 62 -24.29 -7.56 12.59
CA ARG A 62 -25.44 -6.93 13.27
C ARG A 62 -25.02 -6.29 14.60
N LYS A 63 -24.18 -6.96 15.40
CA LYS A 63 -23.65 -6.44 16.68
C LYS A 63 -22.80 -5.18 16.52
N ARG A 64 -22.37 -4.86 15.30
CA ARG A 64 -21.52 -3.72 14.96
C ARG A 64 -22.18 -2.75 13.97
N ALA A 65 -23.42 -3.01 13.54
CA ALA A 65 -24.07 -2.28 12.46
C ALA A 65 -24.04 -0.76 12.64
N LYS A 66 -24.38 -0.25 13.84
CA LYS A 66 -24.34 1.19 14.15
C LYS A 66 -22.92 1.77 14.05
N THR A 67 -21.93 1.06 14.60
CA THR A 67 -20.52 1.47 14.56
C THR A 67 -19.98 1.46 13.12
N VAL A 68 -20.29 0.41 12.36
CA VAL A 68 -19.91 0.30 10.94
C VAL A 68 -20.56 1.42 10.14
N GLY A 69 -21.87 1.65 10.29
CA GLY A 69 -22.59 2.75 9.65
C GLY A 69 -21.98 4.12 9.92
N ALA A 70 -21.65 4.42 11.18
CA ALA A 70 -21.00 5.68 11.56
C ALA A 70 -19.56 5.81 11.01
N ALA A 71 -18.80 4.71 10.98
CA ALA A 71 -17.42 4.71 10.48
C ALA A 71 -17.37 4.94 8.96
N VAL A 72 -18.25 4.28 8.20
CA VAL A 72 -18.30 4.45 6.73
C VAL A 72 -18.88 5.81 6.35
N GLU A 73 -19.84 6.34 7.11
CA GLU A 73 -20.39 7.69 6.91
C GLU A 73 -19.30 8.77 7.01
N LYS A 74 -18.43 8.64 8.02
CA LYS A 74 -17.29 9.55 8.21
C LYS A 74 -16.10 9.22 7.31
N ARG A 75 -16.21 8.22 6.42
CA ARG A 75 -15.13 7.70 5.57
C ARG A 75 -13.86 7.32 6.33
N LEU A 76 -14.02 6.90 7.59
CA LEU A 76 -12.92 6.36 8.38
C LEU A 76 -12.54 4.95 7.93
N MET A 77 -13.53 4.22 7.37
CA MET A 77 -13.39 2.85 6.89
C MET A 77 -14.08 2.67 5.52
N PRO A 78 -13.53 1.81 4.64
CA PRO A 78 -12.17 1.28 4.69
C PRO A 78 -11.12 2.40 4.60
N PRO A 79 -9.95 2.23 5.22
CA PRO A 79 -8.94 3.27 5.25
C PRO A 79 -8.35 3.41 3.85
N TRP A 80 -8.69 4.50 3.16
CA TRP A 80 -8.14 4.84 1.86
C TRP A 80 -8.05 6.36 1.72
N LYS A 81 -6.83 6.88 1.75
CA LYS A 81 -6.59 8.31 1.88
C LYS A 81 -6.43 9.04 0.56
N ALA A 82 -6.21 8.34 -0.56
CA ALA A 82 -6.19 8.99 -1.87
C ALA A 82 -7.58 9.49 -2.28
N ALA A 83 -7.61 10.70 -2.83
CA ALA A 83 -8.80 11.33 -3.41
C ALA A 83 -9.41 10.45 -4.51
N PRO A 84 -10.75 10.44 -4.65
CA PRO A 84 -11.42 9.68 -5.71
C PRO A 84 -11.10 10.25 -7.10
N ASP A 85 -11.25 9.39 -8.12
CA ASP A 85 -11.30 9.73 -9.55
C ASP A 85 -10.08 10.48 -10.13
N LEU A 86 -8.95 10.50 -9.41
CA LEU A 86 -7.72 11.14 -9.85
C LEU A 86 -6.92 10.26 -10.84
N VAL A 87 -6.66 9.03 -10.43
CA VAL A 87 -5.97 7.98 -11.18
C VAL A 87 -6.58 6.64 -10.77
N ALA A 88 -6.58 5.66 -11.67
CA ALA A 88 -7.00 4.32 -11.34
C ALA A 88 -5.88 3.57 -10.60
N TYR A 89 -6.15 3.17 -9.35
CA TYR A 89 -5.24 2.34 -8.55
C TYR A 89 -5.71 0.90 -8.44
N HIS A 90 -4.77 -0.02 -8.28
CA HIS A 90 -5.06 -1.38 -7.82
C HIS A 90 -5.61 -1.36 -6.39
N ASP A 91 -6.44 -2.37 -6.07
CA ASP A 91 -6.86 -2.70 -4.71
C ASP A 91 -7.52 -1.55 -3.92
N ASN A 92 -8.15 -0.59 -4.62
CA ASN A 92 -8.88 0.52 -3.99
C ASN A 92 -10.12 0.00 -3.23
N PRO A 93 -10.14 0.02 -1.88
CA PRO A 93 -11.22 -0.53 -1.07
C PRO A 93 -12.31 0.52 -0.78
N ARG A 94 -12.28 1.68 -1.45
CA ARG A 94 -13.22 2.78 -1.19
C ARG A 94 -14.65 2.33 -1.50
N LEU A 95 -15.54 2.61 -0.55
CA LEU A 95 -16.98 2.49 -0.75
C LEU A 95 -17.52 3.65 -1.59
N SER A 96 -18.41 3.34 -2.52
CA SER A 96 -19.21 4.34 -3.23
C SER A 96 -20.24 4.98 -2.31
N ASP A 97 -20.74 6.16 -2.68
CA ASP A 97 -21.77 6.86 -1.89
C ASP A 97 -23.05 6.03 -1.75
N GLY A 98 -23.40 5.28 -2.80
CA GLY A 98 -24.51 4.33 -2.76
C GLY A 98 -24.29 3.17 -1.79
N GLN A 99 -23.07 2.62 -1.74
CA GLN A 99 -22.73 1.56 -0.78
C GLN A 99 -22.76 2.08 0.67
N ILE A 100 -22.25 3.29 0.90
CA ILE A 100 -22.32 3.96 2.21
C ILE A 100 -23.79 4.16 2.61
N ALA A 101 -24.63 4.65 1.69
CA ALA A 101 -26.05 4.85 1.94
C ALA A 101 -26.77 3.54 2.32
N LEU A 102 -26.50 2.43 1.61
CA LEU A 102 -27.06 1.11 1.92
C LEU A 102 -26.67 0.65 3.33
N ILE A 103 -25.40 0.74 3.70
CA ILE A 103 -24.92 0.34 5.04
C ILE A 103 -25.58 1.19 6.12
N LYS A 104 -25.67 2.50 5.91
CA LYS A 104 -26.30 3.43 6.86
C LYS A 104 -27.78 3.12 7.05
N GLU A 105 -28.51 2.94 5.96
CA GLU A 105 -29.94 2.62 5.99
C GLU A 105 -30.20 1.27 6.67
N TRP A 106 -29.41 0.24 6.33
CA TRP A 106 -29.49 -1.06 6.99
C TRP A 106 -29.24 -0.95 8.50
N ALA A 107 -28.20 -0.21 8.92
CA ALA A 107 -27.90 0.00 10.33
C ALA A 107 -28.99 0.80 11.07
N ALA A 108 -29.58 1.81 10.43
CA ALA A 108 -30.66 2.61 10.99
C ALA A 108 -31.96 1.80 11.18
N ASN A 109 -32.25 0.88 10.25
CA ASN A 109 -33.44 0.03 10.27
C ASN A 109 -33.31 -1.22 11.15
N GLY A 110 -32.35 -1.24 12.09
CA GLY A 110 -32.17 -2.35 13.03
C GLY A 110 -31.42 -3.55 12.46
N ALA A 111 -30.73 -3.39 11.31
CA ALA A 111 -29.91 -4.39 10.67
C ALA A 111 -30.67 -5.70 10.33
N PRO A 112 -31.72 -5.64 9.48
CA PRO A 112 -32.48 -6.84 9.10
C PRO A 112 -31.58 -7.86 8.37
N GLU A 113 -31.76 -9.15 8.68
CA GLU A 113 -30.99 -10.24 8.05
C GLU A 113 -31.35 -10.37 6.56
N GLY A 114 -32.65 -10.46 6.25
CA GLY A 114 -33.12 -10.81 4.92
C GLY A 114 -33.29 -12.32 4.74
N ASN A 115 -33.56 -12.76 3.51
CA ASN A 115 -33.69 -14.18 3.21
C ASN A 115 -32.30 -14.83 3.15
N ARG A 116 -32.08 -15.88 3.97
CA ARG A 116 -30.81 -16.63 4.00
C ARG A 116 -30.45 -17.28 2.67
N ALA A 117 -31.43 -17.58 1.82
CA ALA A 117 -31.17 -18.12 0.49
C ALA A 117 -30.47 -17.11 -0.45
N ASP A 118 -30.55 -15.81 -0.15
CA ASP A 118 -29.89 -14.76 -0.93
C ASP A 118 -28.43 -14.52 -0.47
N LEU A 119 -28.00 -15.14 0.63
CA LEU A 119 -26.67 -14.91 1.20
C LEU A 119 -25.59 -15.49 0.28
N LEU A 120 -24.70 -14.63 -0.20
CA LEU A 120 -23.50 -15.06 -0.90
C LEU A 120 -22.62 -15.93 0.01
N PRO A 121 -21.95 -16.96 -0.53
CA PRO A 121 -20.93 -17.68 0.22
C PRO A 121 -19.88 -16.71 0.76
N ALA A 122 -19.52 -16.87 2.04
CA ALA A 122 -18.45 -16.07 2.63
C ALA A 122 -17.14 -16.26 1.85
N PRO A 123 -16.31 -15.21 1.71
CA PRO A 123 -15.04 -15.31 1.02
C PRO A 123 -14.16 -16.38 1.67
N LYS A 124 -13.54 -17.22 0.83
CA LYS A 124 -12.51 -18.14 1.28
C LYS A 124 -11.19 -17.40 1.29
N PHE A 125 -10.48 -17.49 2.41
CA PHE A 125 -9.17 -16.88 2.57
C PHE A 125 -8.10 -17.96 2.64
N THR A 126 -6.99 -17.73 1.96
CA THR A 126 -5.84 -18.62 2.00
C THR A 126 -5.23 -18.57 3.41
N ALA A 127 -5.15 -19.72 4.07
CA ALA A 127 -4.35 -19.86 5.27
C ALA A 127 -2.86 -19.89 4.89
N GLY A 128 -2.03 -19.12 5.57
CA GLY A 128 -0.60 -19.07 5.28
C GLY A 128 -0.22 -17.93 4.34
N TRP A 129 0.44 -18.27 3.24
CA TRP A 129 0.92 -17.35 2.20
C TRP A 129 -0.13 -17.17 1.10
N THR A 130 -0.35 -15.93 0.66
CA THR A 130 -1.50 -15.62 -0.19
C THR A 130 -1.31 -16.10 -1.62
N LEU A 131 -0.09 -16.01 -2.15
CA LEU A 131 0.27 -16.42 -3.52
C LEU A 131 0.81 -17.87 -3.56
N GLY A 132 0.61 -18.65 -2.50
CA GLY A 132 1.20 -19.97 -2.31
C GLY A 132 2.55 -19.91 -1.60
N GLU A 133 3.21 -21.06 -1.41
CA GLU A 133 4.49 -21.10 -0.68
C GLU A 133 5.57 -20.27 -1.41
N PRO A 134 6.27 -19.35 -0.71
CA PRO A 134 7.40 -18.62 -1.26
C PRO A 134 8.57 -19.53 -1.58
N ASP A 135 9.40 -19.12 -2.53
CA ASP A 135 10.63 -19.84 -2.87
C ASP A 135 11.69 -19.69 -1.77
N LEU A 136 11.59 -18.64 -0.94
CA LEU A 136 12.41 -18.43 0.24
C LEU A 136 11.61 -17.71 1.32
N VAL A 137 11.68 -18.23 2.55
CA VAL A 137 11.17 -17.54 3.74
C VAL A 137 12.35 -17.04 4.56
N LEU A 138 12.32 -15.75 4.89
CA LEU A 138 13.32 -15.07 5.72
C LEU A 138 12.66 -14.55 6.99
N GLN A 139 13.39 -14.63 8.10
CA GLN A 139 12.94 -14.25 9.43
C GLN A 139 14.17 -13.97 10.31
N ALA A 140 14.03 -13.12 11.33
CA ALA A 140 15.07 -12.95 12.34
C ALA A 140 15.34 -14.26 13.08
N ASP A 141 16.59 -14.50 13.52
CA ASP A 141 16.97 -15.74 14.21
C ASP A 141 16.32 -15.89 15.60
N ARG A 142 15.96 -14.78 16.23
CA ARG A 142 15.33 -14.74 17.56
C ARG A 142 13.99 -14.01 17.51
N GLU A 143 13.06 -14.46 18.35
CA GLU A 143 11.79 -13.76 18.57
C GLU A 143 12.04 -12.41 19.26
N PHE A 144 11.27 -11.39 18.87
CA PHE A 144 11.33 -10.08 19.47
C PHE A 144 10.26 -9.94 20.56
N THR A 145 10.65 -9.40 21.72
CA THR A 145 9.72 -9.05 22.80
C THR A 145 9.49 -7.54 22.81
N LEU A 146 8.23 -7.14 22.64
CA LEU A 146 7.79 -5.75 22.70
C LEU A 146 7.29 -5.43 24.11
N GLU A 147 7.74 -4.30 24.67
CA GLU A 147 7.30 -3.89 26.00
C GLU A 147 5.84 -3.39 26.01
N ALA A 148 5.17 -3.49 27.15
CA ALA A 148 3.76 -3.16 27.30
C ALA A 148 3.41 -1.68 27.05
N GLU A 149 4.27 -0.79 27.54
CA GLU A 149 4.02 0.66 27.59
C GLU A 149 5.15 1.45 26.94
N GLY A 150 4.88 2.72 26.64
CA GLY A 150 5.82 3.65 26.04
C GLY A 150 5.42 4.06 24.63
N ARG A 151 6.36 4.68 23.92
CA ARG A 151 6.18 5.06 22.51
C ARG A 151 6.23 3.84 21.60
N ASP A 152 5.71 3.99 20.39
CA ASP A 152 5.84 3.01 19.31
C ASP A 152 7.30 2.69 19.04
N VAL A 153 7.56 1.46 18.62
CA VAL A 153 8.91 0.91 18.44
C VAL A 153 9.17 0.64 16.98
N TYR A 154 10.29 1.13 16.48
CA TYR A 154 10.79 0.79 15.15
C TYR A 154 12.04 -0.07 15.32
N GLN A 155 11.89 -1.37 15.03
CA GLN A 155 12.94 -2.37 15.21
C GLN A 155 13.42 -2.85 13.85
N CYS A 156 14.72 -2.78 13.60
CA CYS A 156 15.36 -3.33 12.42
C CYS A 156 15.96 -4.69 12.72
N PHE A 157 15.45 -5.73 12.07
CA PHE A 157 16.01 -7.07 12.11
C PHE A 157 16.92 -7.29 10.91
N VAL A 158 18.12 -7.81 11.12
CA VAL A 158 19.08 -8.06 10.04
C VAL A 158 19.11 -9.54 9.71
N ILE A 159 18.80 -9.88 8.46
CA ILE A 159 18.60 -11.26 8.02
C ILE A 159 19.54 -11.53 6.82
N PRO A 160 20.64 -12.27 7.02
CA PRO A 160 21.56 -12.59 5.93
C PRO A 160 20.93 -13.50 4.87
N THR A 161 20.92 -13.06 3.61
CA THR A 161 20.36 -13.89 2.51
C THR A 161 21.29 -15.03 2.09
N LYS A 162 22.61 -14.82 2.25
CA LYS A 162 23.68 -15.73 1.82
C LYS A 162 23.59 -16.13 0.34
N PHE A 163 22.99 -15.29 -0.50
CA PHE A 163 22.93 -15.57 -1.94
C PHE A 163 24.31 -15.55 -2.58
N ALA A 164 24.60 -16.58 -3.39
CA ALA A 164 25.86 -16.72 -4.12
C ALA A 164 25.92 -15.86 -5.40
N GLU A 165 24.78 -15.36 -5.85
CA GLU A 165 24.56 -14.54 -7.05
C GLU A 165 23.39 -13.58 -6.81
N ASP A 166 23.24 -12.57 -7.66
CA ASP A 166 22.10 -11.67 -7.65
C ASP A 166 20.79 -12.42 -7.88
N ARG A 167 19.73 -12.04 -7.15
CA ARG A 167 18.41 -12.65 -7.27
C ARG A 167 17.36 -11.59 -7.53
N PHE A 168 16.50 -11.85 -8.50
CA PHE A 168 15.32 -11.03 -8.74
C PHE A 168 14.10 -11.67 -8.11
N ILE A 169 13.39 -10.89 -7.30
CA ILE A 169 12.10 -11.27 -6.72
C ILE A 169 10.97 -10.58 -7.48
N SER A 170 9.91 -11.33 -7.71
CA SER A 170 8.69 -10.86 -8.36
C SER A 170 7.70 -10.25 -7.36
N VAL A 171 7.80 -10.61 -6.08
CA VAL A 171 6.98 -10.08 -4.98
C VAL A 171 7.62 -10.45 -3.65
N MET A 172 7.52 -9.56 -2.66
CA MET A 172 7.72 -9.86 -1.25
C MET A 172 6.35 -9.93 -0.54
N GLU A 173 6.04 -11.09 0.05
CA GLU A 173 4.95 -11.22 1.00
C GLU A 173 5.45 -10.98 2.42
N VAL A 174 4.71 -10.24 3.23
CA VAL A 174 4.99 -10.09 4.66
C VAL A 174 3.93 -10.82 5.46
N ARG A 175 4.38 -11.62 6.43
CA ARG A 175 3.51 -12.29 7.40
C ARG A 175 3.91 -11.89 8.81
N PRO A 176 3.19 -10.95 9.42
CA PRO A 176 3.37 -10.62 10.83
C PRO A 176 3.26 -11.87 11.71
N GLY A 177 4.17 -12.02 12.67
CA GLY A 177 4.05 -13.04 13.72
C GLY A 177 2.89 -12.70 14.65
N ASN A 178 2.72 -11.41 14.94
CA ASN A 178 1.66 -10.86 15.76
C ASN A 178 1.01 -9.64 15.07
N ARG A 179 -0.09 -9.90 14.36
CA ARG A 179 -0.88 -8.90 13.62
C ARG A 179 -1.51 -7.81 14.49
N ARG A 180 -1.52 -7.97 15.82
CA ARG A 180 -2.05 -6.95 16.75
C ARG A 180 -1.05 -5.82 16.98
N VAL A 181 0.25 -6.10 16.92
CA VAL A 181 1.31 -5.13 17.21
C VAL A 181 2.02 -4.64 15.96
N VAL A 182 2.13 -5.44 14.91
CA VAL A 182 2.82 -5.04 13.67
C VAL A 182 1.96 -4.06 12.87
N HIS A 183 2.39 -2.81 12.82
CA HIS A 183 1.66 -1.72 12.17
C HIS A 183 2.09 -1.51 10.71
N HIS A 184 3.39 -1.58 10.42
CA HIS A 184 3.91 -1.69 9.06
C HIS A 184 5.33 -2.27 9.04
N VAL A 185 5.77 -2.68 7.85
CA VAL A 185 7.08 -3.29 7.62
C VAL A 185 7.71 -2.66 6.39
N VAL A 186 9.00 -2.34 6.48
CA VAL A 186 9.80 -1.88 5.34
C VAL A 186 11.06 -2.75 5.25
N ALA A 187 11.28 -3.35 4.08
CA ALA A 187 12.48 -4.13 3.81
C ALA A 187 13.49 -3.29 3.03
N PHE A 188 14.75 -3.40 3.43
CA PHE A 188 15.89 -2.81 2.74
C PHE A 188 16.94 -3.89 2.42
N THR A 189 17.69 -3.71 1.35
CA THR A 189 18.91 -4.49 1.09
C THR A 189 20.14 -3.74 1.58
N ASP A 190 21.01 -4.39 2.34
CA ASP A 190 22.32 -3.88 2.75
C ASP A 190 23.44 -4.77 2.18
N THR A 191 24.33 -4.18 1.38
CA THR A 191 25.53 -4.86 0.86
C THR A 191 26.81 -4.42 1.58
N THR A 192 26.69 -3.57 2.59
CA THR A 192 27.83 -2.97 3.30
C THR A 192 28.18 -3.72 4.58
N GLY A 193 27.27 -4.53 5.11
CA GLY A 193 27.42 -5.22 6.39
C GLY A 193 27.18 -4.34 7.62
N LYS A 194 26.96 -3.04 7.44
CA LYS A 194 26.75 -2.08 8.54
C LYS A 194 25.45 -2.34 9.31
N GLY A 195 24.42 -2.89 8.67
CA GLY A 195 23.23 -3.34 9.40
C GLY A 195 23.60 -4.39 10.43
N ARG A 196 24.43 -5.37 10.03
CA ARG A 196 24.90 -6.44 10.90
C ARG A 196 25.77 -5.91 12.04
N GLU A 197 26.68 -4.97 11.76
CA GLU A 197 27.47 -4.29 12.80
C GLU A 197 26.57 -3.62 13.85
N ARG A 198 25.44 -3.00 13.43
CA ARG A 198 24.48 -2.37 14.36
C ARG A 198 23.71 -3.40 15.19
N ASP A 199 23.30 -4.51 14.58
CA ASP A 199 22.61 -5.60 15.27
C ASP A 199 23.52 -6.25 16.33
N GLU A 200 24.76 -6.57 15.94
CA GLU A 200 25.80 -7.13 16.83
C GLU A 200 26.17 -6.18 17.99
N ALA A 201 25.94 -4.88 17.84
CA ALA A 201 26.17 -3.89 18.88
C ALA A 201 25.05 -3.84 19.95
N THR A 202 23.97 -4.60 19.79
CA THR A 202 22.86 -4.66 20.75
C THR A 202 22.66 -6.07 21.30
N PRO A 203 22.27 -6.21 22.59
CA PRO A 203 21.95 -7.52 23.16
C PRO A 203 20.60 -8.08 22.68
N GLU A 204 19.66 -7.17 22.35
CA GLU A 204 18.36 -7.48 21.76
C GLU A 204 18.51 -8.02 20.32
N THR A 205 17.47 -8.63 19.77
CA THR A 205 17.46 -9.08 18.38
C THR A 205 17.16 -7.90 17.45
N GLY A 206 18.10 -7.56 16.58
CA GLY A 206 18.02 -6.34 15.79
C GLY A 206 18.33 -5.09 16.62
N TYR A 207 18.22 -3.93 15.97
CA TYR A 207 18.48 -2.63 16.59
C TYR A 207 17.34 -1.64 16.36
N ARG A 208 17.18 -0.68 17.27
CA ARG A 208 16.17 0.39 17.13
C ARG A 208 16.69 1.49 16.23
N THR A 209 15.86 1.90 15.28
CA THR A 209 16.13 3.06 14.43
C THR A 209 14.83 3.57 13.84
N PHE A 210 14.73 4.88 13.70
CA PHE A 210 13.51 5.55 13.22
C PHE A 210 13.77 6.11 11.83
N GLY A 211 12.76 6.21 10.96
CA GLY A 211 12.84 6.95 9.67
C GLY A 211 13.59 6.25 8.53
N GLY A 212 14.10 5.06 8.81
CA GLY A 212 14.82 4.21 7.88
C GLY A 212 15.74 3.26 8.64
N PRO A 213 16.60 2.50 7.95
CA PRO A 213 17.45 1.50 8.60
C PRO A 213 18.67 2.10 9.29
N GLY A 214 18.91 3.42 9.21
CA GLY A 214 20.13 4.05 9.75
C GLY A 214 21.44 3.55 9.10
N VAL A 215 21.36 2.87 7.95
CA VAL A 215 22.50 2.27 7.24
C VAL A 215 22.74 3.03 5.93
N PRO A 216 23.84 3.80 5.82
CA PRO A 216 24.18 4.49 4.59
C PRO A 216 24.35 3.51 3.42
N GLY A 217 23.63 3.74 2.33
CA GLY A 217 23.68 2.90 1.14
C GLY A 217 22.69 1.72 1.13
N ALA A 218 21.93 1.51 2.22
CA ALA A 218 20.81 0.58 2.20
C ALA A 218 19.77 1.04 1.16
N GLN A 219 19.23 0.10 0.39
CA GLN A 219 18.24 0.40 -0.65
C GLN A 219 16.88 -0.13 -0.25
N TRP A 220 15.84 0.70 -0.36
CA TRP A 220 14.47 0.28 -0.17
C TRP A 220 14.13 -0.84 -1.17
N LEU A 221 13.65 -1.96 -0.64
CA LEU A 221 13.19 -3.10 -1.44
C LEU A 221 11.67 -3.00 -1.62
N GLU A 222 10.91 -3.07 -0.52
CA GLU A 222 9.44 -3.01 -0.55
C GLU A 222 8.87 -2.67 0.83
N GLY A 223 7.68 -2.07 0.88
CA GLY A 223 6.94 -1.78 2.11
C GLY A 223 5.60 -2.52 2.17
N TRP A 224 5.14 -2.82 3.39
CA TRP A 224 3.88 -3.50 3.68
C TRP A 224 3.15 -2.83 4.83
N ALA A 225 1.82 -2.75 4.73
CA ALA A 225 0.93 -2.36 5.81
C ALA A 225 -0.30 -3.28 5.80
N PRO A 226 -1.02 -3.44 6.93
CA PRO A 226 -2.23 -4.24 7.00
C PRO A 226 -3.24 -3.86 5.91
N GLY A 227 -3.82 -4.88 5.27
CA GLY A 227 -4.73 -4.71 4.13
C GLY A 227 -4.05 -4.65 2.76
N LYS A 228 -2.71 -4.55 2.67
CA LYS A 228 -2.00 -4.70 1.40
C LYS A 228 -2.11 -6.14 0.89
N ASN A 229 -2.67 -6.31 -0.30
CA ASN A 229 -2.64 -7.58 -1.02
C ASN A 229 -1.29 -7.75 -1.73
N PRO A 230 -0.64 -8.92 -1.63
CA PRO A 230 0.57 -9.18 -2.41
C PRO A 230 0.21 -9.36 -3.89
N ARG A 231 1.09 -8.87 -4.75
CA ARG A 231 0.91 -8.90 -6.21
C ARG A 231 2.26 -9.11 -6.86
N HIS A 232 2.35 -10.08 -7.78
CA HIS A 232 3.52 -10.19 -8.64
C HIS A 232 3.69 -8.93 -9.48
N LEU A 233 4.92 -8.46 -9.58
CA LEU A 233 5.32 -7.46 -10.57
C LEU A 233 4.95 -7.94 -11.99
N PRO A 234 4.76 -7.01 -12.95
CA PRO A 234 4.51 -7.37 -14.33
C PRO A 234 5.57 -8.33 -14.87
N ALA A 235 5.21 -9.17 -15.85
CA ALA A 235 6.17 -10.07 -16.48
C ALA A 235 7.41 -9.30 -17.01
N GLY A 236 8.58 -9.91 -16.87
CA GLY A 236 9.86 -9.27 -17.22
C GLY A 236 10.34 -8.19 -16.24
N HIS A 237 9.61 -7.92 -15.15
CA HIS A 237 10.04 -7.00 -14.10
C HIS A 237 10.55 -7.75 -12.87
N GLY A 238 11.49 -7.15 -12.13
CA GLY A 238 11.98 -7.72 -10.89
C GLY A 238 12.59 -6.69 -9.94
N LEU A 239 12.43 -6.94 -8.65
CA LEU A 239 13.17 -6.28 -7.58
C LEU A 239 14.48 -7.02 -7.35
N LEU A 240 15.60 -6.30 -7.34
CA LEU A 240 16.92 -6.90 -7.17
C LEU A 240 17.26 -7.06 -5.69
N VAL A 241 17.60 -8.28 -5.28
CA VAL A 241 18.31 -8.60 -4.05
C VAL A 241 19.75 -8.97 -4.43
N PRO A 242 20.74 -8.11 -4.13
CA PRO A 242 22.11 -8.37 -4.54
C PRO A 242 22.71 -9.62 -3.87
N LYS A 243 23.69 -10.22 -4.54
CA LYS A 243 24.55 -11.26 -4.00
C LYS A 243 25.07 -10.88 -2.61
N GLY A 244 24.97 -11.81 -1.67
CA GLY A 244 25.49 -11.65 -0.31
C GLY A 244 24.86 -10.53 0.52
N ALA A 245 23.80 -9.87 0.02
CA ALA A 245 23.15 -8.80 0.76
C ALA A 245 22.45 -9.34 2.02
N ASP A 246 22.39 -8.51 3.05
CA ASP A 246 21.50 -8.70 4.18
C ASP A 246 20.16 -8.01 3.87
N ILE A 247 19.06 -8.59 4.34
CA ILE A 247 17.78 -7.89 4.41
C ILE A 247 17.69 -7.21 5.77
N ILE A 248 17.52 -5.89 5.78
CA ILE A 248 17.14 -5.15 6.98
C ILE A 248 15.63 -5.01 6.95
N LEU A 249 14.96 -5.72 7.83
CA LEU A 249 13.51 -5.69 8.00
C LEU A 249 13.16 -4.72 9.14
N GLN A 250 12.77 -3.49 8.80
CA GLN A 250 12.26 -2.54 9.77
C GLN A 250 10.79 -2.81 10.04
N VAL A 251 10.45 -3.12 11.28
CA VAL A 251 9.08 -3.33 11.73
C VAL A 251 8.69 -2.22 12.69
N HIS A 252 7.58 -1.54 12.37
CA HIS A 252 6.95 -0.58 13.24
C HIS A 252 5.88 -1.27 14.08
N TYR A 253 6.01 -1.17 15.40
CA TYR A 253 5.12 -1.78 16.37
C TYR A 253 4.29 -0.74 17.14
N ASN A 254 2.98 -0.98 17.17
CA ASN A 254 2.06 -0.35 18.10
C ASN A 254 1.98 -1.16 19.39
N LYS A 255 1.99 -0.49 20.54
CA LYS A 255 1.86 -1.15 21.85
C LYS A 255 0.40 -1.39 22.22
N THR A 256 0.14 -2.51 22.89
CA THR A 256 -1.22 -2.91 23.30
C THR A 256 -1.52 -2.68 24.79
N GLY A 257 -0.54 -2.18 25.56
CA GLY A 257 -0.61 -2.16 27.02
C GLY A 257 -0.25 -3.50 27.67
N LYS A 258 0.25 -4.47 26.89
CA LYS A 258 0.72 -5.79 27.36
C LYS A 258 2.07 -6.10 26.73
N VAL A 259 2.88 -6.89 27.42
CA VAL A 259 4.08 -7.48 26.80
C VAL A 259 3.59 -8.43 25.72
N GLU A 260 4.09 -8.24 24.52
CA GLU A 260 3.71 -8.98 23.32
C GLU A 260 5.00 -9.49 22.65
N THR A 261 4.90 -10.57 21.90
CA THR A 261 6.01 -11.05 21.07
C THR A 261 5.67 -10.95 19.60
N ASP A 262 6.70 -10.83 18.76
CA ASP A 262 6.57 -10.91 17.32
C ASP A 262 7.75 -11.66 16.70
N HIS A 263 7.43 -12.38 15.63
CA HIS A 263 8.41 -13.07 14.81
C HIS A 263 7.98 -12.93 13.34
N THR A 264 7.91 -11.71 12.84
CA THR A 264 7.50 -11.40 11.46
C THR A 264 8.38 -12.12 10.44
N LYS A 265 7.74 -12.74 9.45
CA LYS A 265 8.37 -13.42 8.31
C LYS A 265 8.19 -12.60 7.04
N ILE A 266 9.15 -12.68 6.14
CA ILE A 266 8.98 -12.29 4.74
C ILE A 266 9.17 -13.49 3.82
N GLY A 267 8.36 -13.57 2.78
CA GLY A 267 8.40 -14.59 1.75
C GLY A 267 8.78 -13.95 0.42
N PHE A 268 9.82 -14.48 -0.23
CA PHE A 268 10.21 -14.08 -1.58
C PHE A 268 9.74 -15.10 -2.59
N HIS A 269 9.03 -14.63 -3.61
CA HIS A 269 8.82 -15.40 -4.84
C HIS A 269 9.78 -14.89 -5.91
N PHE A 270 10.69 -15.73 -6.39
CA PHE A 270 11.67 -15.36 -7.40
C PHE A 270 11.00 -15.17 -8.78
N CYS A 271 11.62 -14.34 -9.61
CA CYS A 271 11.20 -14.24 -11.01
C CYS A 271 11.45 -15.57 -11.74
N LYS A 272 10.40 -16.13 -12.35
CA LYS A 272 10.45 -17.39 -13.11
C LYS A 272 10.78 -17.20 -14.59
N GLN A 273 11.01 -15.95 -14.99
CA GLN A 273 11.30 -15.52 -16.35
C GLN A 273 12.49 -14.55 -16.29
N PRO A 274 13.32 -14.45 -17.34
CA PRO A 274 14.36 -13.44 -17.42
C PRO A 274 13.80 -12.05 -17.15
N VAL A 275 14.45 -11.31 -16.26
CA VAL A 275 14.09 -9.93 -15.94
C VAL A 275 14.68 -9.02 -17.00
N ASP A 276 13.84 -8.22 -17.64
CA ASP A 276 14.24 -7.21 -18.60
C ASP A 276 14.28 -5.81 -17.99
N LYS A 277 13.40 -5.55 -17.02
CA LYS A 277 13.27 -4.27 -16.32
C LYS A 277 13.48 -4.43 -14.83
N ARG A 278 14.45 -3.72 -14.25
CA ARG A 278 14.62 -3.67 -12.81
C ARG A 278 13.73 -2.58 -12.22
N VAL A 279 12.91 -2.96 -11.24
CA VAL A 279 12.12 -2.03 -10.43
C VAL A 279 13.02 -1.40 -9.36
N ARG A 280 12.92 -0.08 -9.22
CA ARG A 280 13.69 0.74 -8.27
C ARG A 280 12.72 1.63 -7.50
N VAL A 281 13.13 2.07 -6.31
CA VAL A 281 12.42 3.09 -5.53
C VAL A 281 13.23 4.37 -5.50
N HIS A 282 12.63 5.48 -5.92
CA HIS A 282 13.18 6.82 -5.78
C HIS A 282 12.56 7.51 -4.56
N THR A 283 13.39 8.16 -3.74
CA THR A 283 12.96 8.97 -2.60
C THR A 283 12.99 10.45 -2.95
N HIS A 284 11.84 11.06 -3.20
CA HIS A 284 11.71 12.51 -3.39
C HIS A 284 11.40 13.17 -2.06
N ALA A 285 12.45 13.68 -1.40
CA ALA A 285 12.41 14.25 -0.06
C ALA A 285 12.65 15.78 -0.05
N PHE A 286 12.03 16.49 0.89
CA PHE A 286 12.34 17.88 1.21
C PHE A 286 12.84 18.02 2.66
N PRO A 287 14.15 18.03 2.91
CA PRO A 287 14.72 18.14 4.25
C PRO A 287 14.67 19.56 4.86
N GLY A 288 14.19 20.56 4.12
CA GLY A 288 14.11 21.96 4.56
C GLY A 288 13.01 22.29 5.58
N LEU A 289 12.49 21.28 6.28
CA LEU A 289 11.55 21.32 7.42
C LEU A 289 11.80 22.46 8.41
N ASN A 290 10.96 23.51 8.47
CA ASN A 290 10.95 24.47 9.59
C ASN A 290 9.55 25.05 9.87
N ILE A 291 8.73 24.29 10.58
CA ILE A 291 7.33 24.58 10.88
C ILE A 291 7.25 25.31 12.22
N GLN A 292 6.79 26.56 12.21
CA GLN A 292 6.71 27.36 13.44
C GLN A 292 5.58 26.88 14.37
N PRO A 293 5.72 27.00 15.70
CA PRO A 293 4.63 26.72 16.62
C PRO A 293 3.41 27.60 16.33
N GLY A 294 2.22 27.01 16.32
CA GLY A 294 0.98 27.75 16.13
C GLY A 294 0.54 27.91 14.67
N ASP A 295 1.41 27.61 13.70
CA ASP A 295 1.04 27.64 12.28
C ASP A 295 0.04 26.51 11.99
N ALA A 296 -1.18 26.88 11.61
CA ALA A 296 -2.27 25.94 11.37
C ALA A 296 -2.30 25.37 9.94
N ASN A 297 -1.48 25.91 9.02
CA ASN A 297 -1.49 25.50 7.62
C ASN A 297 -0.15 25.82 6.93
N TYR A 298 0.95 25.32 7.49
CA TYR A 298 2.26 25.45 6.87
C TYR A 298 2.31 24.64 5.59
N ALA A 299 2.61 25.28 4.45
CA ALA A 299 2.64 24.64 3.15
C ALA A 299 4.05 24.61 2.57
N VAL A 300 4.42 23.49 1.94
CA VAL A 300 5.72 23.32 1.29
C VAL A 300 5.52 22.76 -0.09
N THR A 301 6.39 23.15 -1.01
CA THR A 301 6.44 22.61 -2.34
C THR A 301 7.87 22.24 -2.68
N ASN A 302 8.06 21.03 -3.19
CA ASN A 302 9.33 20.54 -3.69
C ASN A 302 9.14 19.94 -5.08
N SER A 303 10.18 20.00 -5.91
CA SER A 303 10.11 19.43 -7.25
C SER A 303 11.37 18.69 -7.64
N TYR A 304 11.17 17.57 -8.34
CA TYR A 304 12.23 16.75 -8.91
C TYR A 304 12.06 16.67 -10.43
N THR A 305 13.15 16.89 -11.17
CA THR A 305 13.15 16.72 -12.63
C THR A 305 13.66 15.33 -12.98
N VAL A 306 12.83 14.55 -13.67
CA VAL A 306 13.15 13.19 -14.10
C VAL A 306 14.26 13.25 -15.16
N PRO A 307 15.40 12.56 -14.97
CA PRO A 307 16.57 12.69 -15.85
C PRO A 307 16.51 11.81 -17.12
N ALA A 308 15.57 10.85 -17.17
CA ALA A 308 15.46 9.88 -18.25
C ALA A 308 14.00 9.50 -18.48
N ASN A 309 13.73 8.81 -19.58
CA ASN A 309 12.42 8.20 -19.79
C ASN A 309 12.22 7.08 -18.77
N VAL A 310 11.13 7.14 -18.01
CA VAL A 310 10.80 6.19 -16.94
C VAL A 310 9.34 5.79 -17.01
N THR A 311 9.06 4.59 -16.50
CA THR A 311 7.71 4.11 -16.24
C THR A 311 7.53 3.98 -14.73
N VAL A 312 6.57 4.71 -14.16
CA VAL A 312 6.27 4.77 -12.73
C VAL A 312 5.10 3.83 -12.42
N LEU A 313 5.34 2.89 -11.51
CA LEU A 313 4.42 1.83 -11.12
C LEU A 313 3.54 2.20 -9.92
N ALA A 314 4.07 3.00 -8.99
CA ALA A 314 3.38 3.35 -7.76
C ALA A 314 3.98 4.59 -7.08
N VAL A 315 3.18 5.20 -6.20
CA VAL A 315 3.58 6.36 -5.38
C VAL A 315 3.18 6.16 -3.90
N TRP A 316 4.07 6.54 -2.98
CA TRP A 316 3.82 6.51 -1.52
C TRP A 316 4.11 7.89 -0.91
N PRO A 317 3.07 8.69 -0.62
CA PRO A 317 3.18 9.88 0.24
C PRO A 317 3.59 9.51 1.66
N HIS A 318 4.44 10.31 2.28
CA HIS A 318 4.89 10.12 3.66
C HIS A 318 5.12 11.44 4.40
N MET A 319 4.47 11.56 5.57
CA MET A 319 4.59 12.64 6.55
C MET A 319 4.41 12.05 7.97
N HIS A 320 4.68 12.82 9.02
CA HIS A 320 4.46 12.38 10.41
C HIS A 320 3.12 12.89 10.97
N LEU A 321 3.10 13.18 12.27
CA LEU A 321 1.89 13.38 13.07
C LEU A 321 1.13 14.67 12.76
N ILE A 322 1.83 15.72 12.34
CA ILE A 322 1.22 17.03 12.06
C ILE A 322 0.95 17.27 10.58
N GLY A 323 1.31 16.31 9.71
CA GLY A 323 0.88 16.31 8.30
C GLY A 323 -0.65 16.36 8.16
N ARG A 324 -1.12 17.08 7.13
CA ARG A 324 -2.55 17.27 6.84
C ARG A 324 -2.94 16.84 5.44
N ALA A 325 -2.14 17.18 4.45
CA ALA A 325 -2.42 16.81 3.07
C ALA A 325 -1.14 16.74 2.26
N MET A 326 -1.14 15.91 1.23
CA MET A 326 -0.08 15.87 0.22
C MET A 326 -0.65 15.66 -1.16
N THR A 327 -0.18 16.43 -2.13
CA THR A 327 -0.47 16.25 -3.55
C THR A 327 0.83 16.02 -4.30
N VAL A 328 0.85 15.03 -5.20
CA VAL A 328 1.94 14.78 -6.13
C VAL A 328 1.38 14.82 -7.55
N GLU A 329 1.95 15.69 -8.39
CA GLU A 329 1.57 15.90 -9.79
C GLU A 329 2.83 16.02 -10.64
N ALA A 330 2.82 15.43 -11.84
CA ALA A 330 3.87 15.61 -12.83
C ALA A 330 3.47 16.65 -13.88
N THR A 331 4.41 17.49 -14.29
CA THR A 331 4.31 18.35 -15.48
C THR A 331 5.28 17.83 -16.53
N LEU A 332 4.75 17.31 -17.64
CA LEU A 332 5.54 16.80 -18.76
C LEU A 332 6.23 17.94 -19.52
N PRO A 333 7.27 17.66 -20.32
CA PRO A 333 7.98 18.67 -21.12
C PRO A 333 7.08 19.46 -22.08
N ASN A 334 5.96 18.89 -22.50
CA ASN A 334 4.96 19.56 -23.34
C ASN A 334 3.98 20.45 -22.55
N GLY A 335 4.14 20.56 -21.22
CA GLY A 335 3.26 21.32 -20.34
C GLY A 335 2.05 20.55 -19.80
N ASN A 336 1.79 19.33 -20.26
CA ASN A 336 0.66 18.54 -19.77
C ASN A 336 0.87 18.15 -18.31
N LYS A 337 -0.20 18.29 -17.52
CA LYS A 337 -0.23 17.84 -16.13
C LYS A 337 -0.76 16.42 -16.03
N GLN A 338 -0.07 15.59 -15.26
CA GLN A 338 -0.47 14.23 -14.93
C GLN A 338 -0.53 14.11 -13.40
N PRO A 339 -1.73 14.03 -12.80
CA PRO A 339 -1.82 13.77 -11.38
C PRO A 339 -1.29 12.36 -11.05
N MET A 340 -0.65 12.23 -9.90
CA MET A 340 -0.12 10.96 -9.40
C MET A 340 -0.83 10.51 -8.13
N VAL A 341 -1.01 11.40 -7.15
CA VAL A 341 -1.81 11.13 -5.94
C VAL A 341 -2.17 12.44 -5.24
N THR A 342 -3.37 12.48 -4.66
CA THR A 342 -3.76 13.53 -3.70
C THR A 342 -4.28 12.84 -2.45
N VAL A 343 -3.66 13.09 -1.31
CA VAL A 343 -4.12 12.69 0.03
C VAL A 343 -4.62 13.95 0.73
N PRO A 344 -5.93 14.24 0.75
CA PRO A 344 -6.47 15.47 1.31
C PRO A 344 -6.66 15.45 2.83
N ASP A 345 -6.66 14.26 3.44
CA ASP A 345 -6.82 14.04 4.87
C ASP A 345 -5.81 12.99 5.34
N TRP A 346 -4.57 13.45 5.50
CA TRP A 346 -3.47 12.63 5.99
C TRP A 346 -3.75 12.08 7.38
N ASP A 347 -3.46 10.80 7.57
CA ASP A 347 -3.48 10.14 8.86
C ASP A 347 -2.21 9.33 8.99
N PHE A 348 -1.40 9.65 9.99
CA PHE A 348 -0.13 8.99 10.25
C PHE A 348 -0.27 7.48 10.46
N ASN A 349 -1.45 7.01 10.87
CA ASN A 349 -1.72 5.59 11.05
C ASN A 349 -2.01 4.85 9.73
N TRP A 350 -2.20 5.58 8.61
CA TRP A 350 -2.62 5.01 7.33
C TRP A 350 -1.73 5.47 6.18
N GLN A 351 -0.51 4.92 6.15
CA GLN A 351 0.54 5.28 5.19
C GLN A 351 0.57 4.31 3.99
N PHE A 352 -0.39 4.47 3.08
CA PHE A 352 -0.55 3.55 1.96
C PHE A 352 0.34 3.84 0.75
N GLY A 353 0.64 2.77 0.01
CA GLY A 353 1.17 2.82 -1.34
C GLY A 353 0.09 2.72 -2.39
N TYR A 354 0.10 3.65 -3.33
CA TYR A 354 -0.88 3.72 -4.41
C TYR A 354 -0.26 3.17 -5.70
N HIS A 355 -0.60 1.93 -6.04
CA HIS A 355 -0.12 1.26 -7.26
C HIS A 355 -1.07 1.55 -8.41
N PHE A 356 -0.55 2.07 -9.51
CA PHE A 356 -1.35 2.42 -10.67
C PHE A 356 -1.83 1.17 -11.40
N LYS A 357 -3.09 1.13 -11.84
CA LYS A 357 -3.58 0.06 -12.74
C LYS A 357 -2.83 0.10 -14.08
N GLU A 358 -2.67 1.31 -14.60
CA GLU A 358 -1.88 1.62 -15.79
C GLU A 358 -0.65 2.43 -15.35
N PRO A 359 0.57 1.87 -15.44
CA PRO A 359 1.79 2.60 -15.11
C PRO A 359 1.93 3.90 -15.88
N LEU A 360 2.41 4.95 -15.20
CA LEU A 360 2.56 6.28 -15.78
C LEU A 360 3.91 6.40 -16.48
N LYS A 361 3.91 6.78 -17.76
CA LYS A 361 5.12 6.98 -18.56
C LYS A 361 5.54 8.44 -18.54
N PHE A 362 6.77 8.71 -18.10
CA PHE A 362 7.31 10.06 -18.03
C PHE A 362 8.57 10.18 -18.88
N PRO A 363 8.60 11.09 -19.87
CA PRO A 363 9.83 11.40 -20.58
C PRO A 363 10.83 12.12 -19.67
N GLY A 364 12.11 12.04 -20.00
CA GLY A 364 13.14 12.88 -19.39
C GLY A 364 12.77 14.37 -19.50
N GLY A 365 13.05 15.14 -18.45
CA GLY A 365 12.64 16.54 -18.30
C GLY A 365 11.27 16.72 -17.64
N THR A 366 10.51 15.64 -17.39
CA THR A 366 9.27 15.73 -16.60
C THR A 366 9.56 16.26 -15.20
N LYS A 367 8.79 17.24 -14.74
CA LYS A 367 8.91 17.81 -13.38
C LYS A 367 7.83 17.21 -12.49
N ILE A 368 8.23 16.39 -11.51
CA ILE A 368 7.33 15.86 -10.48
C ILE A 368 7.34 16.84 -9.31
N GLN A 369 6.19 17.43 -9.01
CA GLN A 369 6.00 18.36 -7.91
C GLN A 369 5.23 17.67 -6.78
N LEU A 370 5.75 17.84 -5.56
CA LEU A 370 5.12 17.44 -4.32
C LEU A 370 4.73 18.72 -3.56
N THR A 371 3.48 18.80 -3.12
CA THR A 371 2.97 19.87 -2.25
C THR A 371 2.43 19.25 -0.97
N ALA A 372 2.92 19.64 0.20
CA ALA A 372 2.49 19.12 1.49
C ALA A 372 2.02 20.25 2.42
N HIS A 373 1.04 19.95 3.27
CA HIS A 373 0.46 20.85 4.27
C HIS A 373 0.58 20.25 5.67
N TYR A 374 0.85 21.09 6.66
CA TYR A 374 1.03 20.71 8.06
C TYR A 374 0.25 21.65 8.98
N ASP A 375 -0.18 21.14 10.14
CA ASP A 375 -0.89 21.90 11.17
C ASP A 375 -0.18 21.73 12.52
N ASN A 376 0.68 22.68 12.84
CA ASN A 376 1.39 22.78 14.11
C ASN A 376 0.64 23.70 15.11
N SER A 377 -0.68 23.83 14.98
CA SER A 377 -1.49 24.61 15.90
C SER A 377 -1.86 23.81 17.16
N LYS A 378 -2.29 24.53 18.21
CA LYS A 378 -2.83 23.93 19.44
C LYS A 378 -4.12 23.15 19.23
N ASN A 379 -4.82 23.41 18.11
CA ASN A 379 -6.10 22.79 17.78
C ASN A 379 -5.93 21.46 17.04
N ASN A 380 -4.72 21.12 16.56
CA ASN A 380 -4.46 19.83 15.96
C ASN A 380 -4.38 18.73 17.03
N PRO A 381 -5.38 17.82 17.14
CA PRO A 381 -5.33 16.74 18.14
C PRO A 381 -4.12 15.81 17.97
N ALA A 382 -3.59 15.67 16.76
CA ALA A 382 -2.42 14.82 16.48
C ALA A 382 -1.08 15.48 16.83
N ASN A 383 -1.05 16.79 17.13
CA ASN A 383 0.19 17.45 17.48
C ASN A 383 0.76 16.84 18.79
N PRO A 384 2.02 16.37 18.80
CA PRO A 384 2.60 15.66 19.93
C PRO A 384 3.03 16.59 21.08
N SER A 385 2.94 17.91 20.90
CA SER A 385 3.36 18.91 21.89
C SER A 385 2.19 19.79 22.35
N ARG A 386 2.11 20.01 23.66
CA ARG A 386 1.19 20.97 24.30
C ARG A 386 1.95 21.78 25.36
N PRO A 387 2.23 23.08 25.14
CA PRO A 387 1.94 23.88 23.94
C PRO A 387 2.72 23.42 22.69
N PRO A 388 2.31 23.81 21.47
CA PRO A 388 3.07 23.52 20.25
C PRO A 388 4.52 24.01 20.32
N LYS A 389 5.43 23.29 19.67
CA LYS A 389 6.86 23.61 19.55
C LYS A 389 7.25 23.71 18.07
N ALA A 390 8.39 24.32 17.77
CA ALA A 390 8.90 24.32 16.40
C ALA A 390 9.21 22.88 15.98
N VAL A 391 8.78 22.51 14.77
CA VAL A 391 9.00 21.16 14.22
C VAL A 391 9.88 21.29 12.98
N ARG A 392 10.88 20.42 12.87
CA ARG A 392 11.85 20.41 11.76
C ARG A 392 11.86 19.05 11.07
N TRP A 393 12.60 18.96 9.97
CA TRP A 393 12.87 17.66 9.37
C TRP A 393 13.57 16.77 10.38
N GLY A 394 13.12 15.52 10.49
CA GLY A 394 13.83 14.57 11.31
C GLY A 394 13.29 13.17 11.23
N GLU A 395 14.11 12.31 11.82
CA GLU A 395 13.84 10.95 12.23
C GLU A 395 12.44 10.85 12.82
N GLN A 396 12.29 11.35 14.04
CA GLN A 396 11.29 10.89 14.99
C GLN A 396 9.85 11.24 14.60
N THR A 397 8.85 10.51 15.13
CA THR A 397 7.42 10.86 14.98
C THR A 397 7.07 12.28 15.41
N THR A 398 7.87 12.85 16.32
CA THR A 398 7.69 14.23 16.81
C THR A 398 8.41 15.28 15.97
N ASP A 399 9.31 14.85 15.09
CA ASP A 399 9.82 15.62 13.97
C ASP A 399 8.85 15.48 12.78
N GLU A 400 9.14 16.09 11.63
CA GLU A 400 8.34 15.90 10.42
C GLU A 400 9.16 15.41 9.23
N MET A 401 8.44 14.83 8.26
CA MET A 401 8.98 14.44 6.97
C MET A 401 8.08 14.91 5.85
N CYS A 402 8.70 15.16 4.71
CA CYS A 402 8.03 15.55 3.48
C CYS A 402 8.61 14.71 2.34
N ILE A 403 8.01 13.54 2.12
CA ILE A 403 8.54 12.56 1.17
C ILE A 403 7.42 12.03 0.29
N ALA A 404 7.72 11.81 -0.99
CA ALA A 404 7.03 10.79 -1.77
C ALA A 404 8.03 9.81 -2.36
N PHE A 405 7.74 8.52 -2.22
CA PHE A 405 8.50 7.45 -2.86
C PHE A 405 7.84 7.06 -4.19
N TYR A 406 8.65 6.74 -5.19
CA TYR A 406 8.17 6.28 -6.50
C TYR A 406 8.79 4.94 -6.84
N ALA A 407 7.99 3.91 -7.09
CA ALA A 407 8.47 2.69 -7.73
C ALA A 407 8.50 2.89 -9.24
N TYR A 408 9.63 2.63 -9.89
CA TYR A 408 9.81 2.92 -11.31
C TYR A 408 10.79 1.96 -12.01
N THR A 409 10.71 1.94 -13.34
CA THR A 409 11.70 1.34 -14.24
C THR A 409 12.27 2.40 -15.18
N VAL A 410 13.43 2.14 -15.77
CA VAL A 410 14.02 3.00 -16.80
C VAL A 410 13.69 2.45 -18.18
N ASP A 411 13.19 3.30 -19.07
CA ASP A 411 12.63 2.82 -20.35
C ASP A 411 13.71 2.33 -21.31
N THR A 412 14.93 2.84 -21.22
CA THR A 412 16.07 2.39 -22.04
C THR A 412 16.76 1.14 -21.53
N GLU A 413 16.44 0.66 -20.33
CA GLU A 413 17.02 -0.57 -19.77
C GLU A 413 16.40 -1.81 -20.43
N HIS A 414 17.21 -2.71 -20.94
CA HIS A 414 16.77 -4.02 -21.42
C HIS A 414 17.83 -5.04 -20.99
N LEU A 415 17.70 -5.54 -19.75
CA LEU A 415 18.70 -6.43 -19.17
C LEU A 415 18.85 -7.72 -19.98
N THR A 416 17.77 -8.19 -20.63
CA THR A 416 17.82 -9.36 -21.52
C THR A 416 18.52 -9.11 -22.86
N GLN A 417 18.87 -7.86 -23.14
CA GLN A 417 19.62 -7.43 -24.32
C GLN A 417 20.99 -6.85 -23.95
N GLY A 418 21.44 -7.03 -22.70
CA GLY A 418 22.71 -6.46 -22.24
C GLY A 418 22.69 -4.94 -22.01
N ILE A 419 21.51 -4.31 -21.98
CA ILE A 419 21.37 -2.86 -21.86
C ILE A 419 20.97 -2.49 -20.43
N ALA A 420 21.90 -1.94 -19.67
CA ALA A 420 21.65 -1.43 -18.31
C ALA A 420 21.19 0.04 -18.31
N ALA A 421 20.41 0.44 -17.31
CA ALA A 421 20.18 1.85 -17.04
C ALA A 421 21.52 2.57 -16.71
N GLY A 422 21.78 3.73 -17.32
CA GLY A 422 22.91 4.57 -16.92
C GLY A 422 22.75 5.15 -15.50
N GLY A 423 23.83 5.28 -14.71
CA GLY A 423 23.81 5.96 -13.39
C GLY A 423 24.48 5.22 -12.23
N MET A 424 24.19 5.64 -11.00
CA MET A 424 24.83 5.18 -9.73
C MET A 424 24.75 3.67 -9.44
N ASN A 425 23.87 2.92 -10.11
CA ASN A 425 23.70 1.47 -9.92
C ASN A 425 24.29 0.59 -11.04
N ARG A 426 25.09 1.17 -11.97
CA ARG A 426 25.68 0.47 -13.13
C ARG A 426 26.39 -0.85 -12.80
N GLY A 427 26.99 -0.98 -11.62
CA GLY A 427 27.71 -2.20 -11.21
C GLY A 427 26.79 -3.41 -11.12
N ARG A 428 25.63 -3.24 -10.45
CA ARG A 428 24.66 -4.32 -10.21
C ARG A 428 23.89 -4.69 -11.48
N ASP A 429 23.58 -3.70 -12.30
CA ASP A 429 22.90 -3.94 -13.58
C ASP A 429 23.81 -4.71 -14.56
N ARG A 430 25.14 -4.52 -14.48
CA ARG A 430 26.13 -5.34 -15.21
C ARG A 430 26.22 -6.78 -14.70
N GLU A 431 26.07 -7.02 -13.41
CA GLU A 431 26.04 -8.38 -12.83
C GLU A 431 24.79 -9.15 -13.29
N ALA A 432 23.64 -8.49 -13.35
CA ALA A 432 22.42 -9.07 -13.92
C ALA A 432 22.59 -9.48 -15.40
N ILE A 433 23.23 -8.64 -16.21
CA ILE A 433 23.57 -8.97 -17.61
C ILE A 433 24.54 -10.15 -17.68
N GLN A 434 25.55 -10.18 -16.80
CA GLN A 434 26.52 -11.27 -16.74
C GLN A 434 25.86 -12.62 -16.44
N ALA A 435 24.79 -12.65 -15.62
CA ALA A 435 24.04 -13.86 -15.32
C ALA A 435 23.32 -14.46 -16.54
N LEU A 436 23.11 -13.69 -17.62
CA LEU A 436 22.48 -14.17 -18.85
C LEU A 436 23.46 -14.69 -19.90
N LYS A 437 24.77 -14.41 -19.75
CA LYS A 437 25.81 -14.84 -20.71
C LYS A 437 25.86 -16.35 -21.01
N PRO A 438 25.53 -17.29 -20.10
CA PRO A 438 25.49 -18.70 -20.45
C PRO A 438 24.43 -19.08 -21.51
N PHE A 439 23.45 -18.20 -21.73
CA PHE A 439 22.35 -18.40 -22.68
C PHE A 439 22.56 -17.66 -24.00
N ASP A 440 23.45 -16.68 -24.04
CA ASP A 440 23.89 -15.98 -25.27
C ASP A 440 24.88 -16.90 -26.02
N LYS A 441 24.34 -17.75 -26.89
CA LYS A 441 25.09 -18.78 -27.62
C LYS A 441 25.80 -18.21 -28.83
N ASP A 442 25.21 -17.20 -29.47
CA ASP A 442 25.80 -16.54 -30.63
C ASP A 442 26.85 -15.47 -30.25
N GLY A 443 26.92 -15.09 -28.97
CA GLY A 443 27.93 -14.21 -28.41
C GLY A 443 27.73 -12.74 -28.78
N ASP A 444 26.52 -12.36 -29.23
CA ASP A 444 26.20 -11.00 -29.67
C ASP A 444 25.88 -10.05 -28.50
N GLY A 445 25.80 -10.57 -27.28
CA GLY A 445 25.50 -9.84 -26.05
C GLY A 445 24.00 -9.69 -25.76
N LYS A 446 23.13 -10.36 -26.52
CA LYS A 446 21.66 -10.33 -26.40
C LYS A 446 21.13 -11.77 -26.39
N LEU A 447 19.87 -11.92 -25.96
CA LEU A 447 19.17 -13.20 -26.12
C LEU A 447 18.17 -13.08 -27.27
N ASN A 448 18.40 -13.84 -28.34
CA ASN A 448 17.41 -14.08 -29.39
C ASN A 448 16.23 -14.95 -28.85
N ASP A 449 15.19 -15.18 -29.65
CA ASP A 449 13.99 -15.88 -29.17
C ASP A 449 14.27 -17.31 -28.69
N ALA A 450 15.19 -18.02 -29.34
CA ALA A 450 15.56 -19.39 -28.96
C ALA A 450 16.37 -19.40 -27.66
N GLU A 451 17.35 -18.50 -27.54
CA GLU A 451 18.17 -18.32 -26.34
C GLU A 451 17.35 -17.84 -25.15
N ARG A 452 16.39 -16.95 -25.40
CA ARG A 452 15.41 -16.51 -24.40
C ARG A 452 14.54 -17.67 -23.96
N ALA A 453 14.05 -18.50 -24.88
CA ALA A 453 13.30 -19.70 -24.51
C ALA A 453 14.14 -20.69 -23.69
N GLU A 454 15.43 -20.86 -24.02
CA GLU A 454 16.37 -21.67 -23.23
C GLU A 454 16.59 -21.06 -21.84
N ALA A 455 16.82 -19.75 -21.76
CA ALA A 455 16.96 -19.03 -20.49
C ALA A 455 15.69 -19.16 -19.65
N VAL A 456 14.51 -18.97 -20.24
CA VAL A 456 13.22 -19.17 -19.57
C VAL A 456 13.12 -20.59 -19.02
N LYS A 457 13.41 -21.60 -19.83
CA LYS A 457 13.38 -23.00 -19.40
C LYS A 457 14.37 -23.25 -18.25
N ALA A 458 15.59 -22.75 -18.34
CA ALA A 458 16.58 -22.89 -17.28
C ALA A 458 16.20 -22.17 -15.98
N PHE A 459 15.62 -20.97 -16.08
CA PHE A 459 15.07 -20.25 -14.92
C PHE A 459 13.89 -21.02 -14.30
N GLN A 460 13.03 -21.62 -15.12
CA GLN A 460 11.93 -22.47 -14.63
C GLN A 460 12.42 -23.79 -14.02
N GLU A 461 13.47 -24.41 -14.53
CA GLU A 461 14.03 -25.63 -13.94
C GLU A 461 14.76 -25.33 -12.62
N ARG A 462 15.56 -24.25 -12.61
CA ARG A 462 16.36 -23.81 -11.46
C ARG A 462 15.51 -23.20 -10.33
N PHE A 463 14.40 -22.55 -10.67
CA PHE A 463 13.56 -21.81 -9.72
C PHE A 463 12.07 -22.20 -9.74
N GLY A 464 11.67 -23.23 -10.50
CA GLY A 464 10.28 -23.68 -10.62
C GLY A 464 10.01 -25.12 -10.14
N SER A 465 11.02 -25.84 -9.63
CA SER A 465 10.84 -27.09 -8.88
C SER A 465 11.31 -26.86 -7.42
N LYS A 466 10.50 -27.01 -6.38
CA LYS A 466 9.56 -28.11 -6.06
C LYS A 466 8.25 -27.65 -5.41
N GLN A 467 7.14 -27.88 -6.10
CA GLN A 467 6.09 -28.74 -5.54
C GLN A 467 6.62 -30.19 -5.58
N LYS A 468 6.37 -30.97 -4.51
CA LYS A 468 6.79 -32.38 -4.26
C LYS A 468 8.11 -32.56 -3.49
N LYS A 469 8.06 -32.50 -2.17
CA LYS A 469 7.83 -33.67 -1.29
C LYS A 469 7.29 -33.22 0.05
#